data_AF-A0A1D9Q9U5-F1
#
_entry.id   AF-A0A1D9Q9U5-F1
#
_cell.length_a   1.000
_cell.length_b   1.000
_cell.length_c   1.000
_cell.angle_alpha   90.00
_cell.angle_beta   90.00
_cell.angle_gamma   90.00
#
_symmetry.space_group_name_H-M   'P 1'
#
loop_
_entity.id
_entity.type
_entity.pdbx_description
1 polymer ?
#
loop_
_entity_poly.entity_id
_entity_poly.type
_entity_poly.pdbx_seq_one_letter_code
_entity_poly.pdbx_strand_id
1 'polypeptide(L)'
;MNSNLYVGASLACGVDNGHFSLLQTLEAIGNSVPSRLSQRRQKIEDRVPLLDLFLDHSEAICTDQRDRFSGLYSLAKDCCTKATPAECRKSLFETISMALLYHFSRHVDKIEVLEKY
;
A
#
# COMPACT_ATOMS: atom_id res chain seq x y z
N MET A 1 33.58 -9.99 2.57
CA MET A 1 32.84 -10.11 1.29
C MET A 1 31.94 -8.89 1.19
N ASN A 2 32.39 -7.84 0.50
CA ASN A 2 31.62 -6.62 0.25
C ASN A 2 31.35 -6.54 -1.24
N SER A 3 30.08 -6.56 -1.63
CA SER A 3 29.65 -6.50 -3.02
C SER A 3 29.72 -5.05 -3.53
N ASN A 4 30.60 -4.85 -4.50
CA ASN A 4 30.76 -3.66 -5.33
C ASN A 4 29.44 -3.27 -6.02
N LEU A 5 28.93 -2.06 -5.77
CA LEU A 5 28.02 -1.38 -6.70
C LEU A 5 28.89 -0.53 -7.64
N TYR A 6 29.25 -1.11 -8.78
CA TYR A 6 29.99 -0.42 -9.82
C TYR A 6 29.01 0.43 -10.65
N VAL A 7 28.85 1.70 -10.29
CA VAL A 7 28.18 2.69 -11.14
C VAL A 7 29.22 3.23 -12.11
N GLY A 8 29.30 2.62 -13.29
CA GLY A 8 30.18 3.05 -14.36
C GLY A 8 29.72 4.40 -14.92
N ALA A 9 30.32 5.48 -14.43
CA ALA A 9 30.33 6.77 -15.13
C ALA A 9 31.30 6.67 -16.30
N SER A 10 30.79 6.66 -17.53
CA SER A 10 31.61 6.83 -18.74
C SER A 10 31.37 8.22 -19.31
N LEU A 11 32.42 9.05 -19.26
CA LEU A 11 32.50 10.38 -19.85
C LEU A 11 32.62 10.26 -21.38
N ALA A 12 31.63 10.76 -22.11
CA ALA A 12 31.78 11.10 -23.52
C ALA A 12 31.00 12.40 -23.81
N CYS A 13 31.70 13.35 -24.44
CA CYS A 13 31.19 14.64 -24.90
C CYS A 13 29.83 14.52 -25.60
N GLY A 14 28.86 15.36 -25.20
CA GLY A 14 27.55 15.39 -25.85
C GLY A 14 26.61 16.38 -25.17
N VAL A 15 26.62 17.60 -25.67
CA VAL A 15 25.73 18.73 -25.36
C VAL A 15 24.26 18.27 -25.29
N ASP A 16 23.55 18.70 -24.23
CA ASP A 16 22.09 18.74 -24.04
C ASP A 16 21.23 17.45 -23.99
N ASN A 17 21.79 16.26 -24.25
CA ASN A 17 20.97 15.03 -24.35
C ASN A 17 20.67 14.32 -23.01
N GLY A 18 21.46 14.56 -21.95
CA GLY A 18 21.28 13.88 -20.65
C GLY A 18 20.08 14.41 -19.85
N HIS A 19 19.83 15.72 -19.90
CA HIS A 19 18.68 16.34 -19.24
C HIS A 19 17.35 15.95 -19.90
N PHE A 20 17.33 15.85 -21.23
CA PHE A 20 16.15 15.42 -21.97
C PHE A 20 15.79 13.96 -21.67
N SER A 21 16.79 13.08 -21.56
CA SER A 21 16.62 11.67 -21.16
C SER A 21 16.12 11.52 -19.72
N LEU A 22 16.64 12.33 -18.78
CA LEU A 22 16.16 12.34 -17.40
C LEU A 22 14.71 12.82 -17.31
N LEU A 23 14.36 13.91 -18.01
CA LEU A 23 12.99 14.43 -18.03
C LEU A 23 12.00 13.43 -18.62
N GLN A 24 12.35 12.77 -19.75
CA GLN A 24 11.54 11.70 -20.32
C GLN A 24 11.39 10.51 -19.36
N THR A 25 12.44 10.16 -18.62
CA THR A 25 12.38 9.08 -17.63
C THR A 25 11.46 9.45 -16.47
N LEU A 26 11.55 10.68 -15.96
CA LEU A 26 10.68 11.17 -14.88
C LEU A 26 9.22 11.26 -15.33
N GLU A 27 8.97 11.69 -16.56
CA GLU A 27 7.64 11.71 -17.17
C GLU A 27 7.08 10.28 -17.32
N ALA A 28 7.88 9.33 -17.81
CA ALA A 28 7.48 7.93 -17.92
C ALA A 28 7.18 7.32 -16.53
N ILE A 29 7.98 7.62 -15.51
CA ILE A 29 7.71 7.21 -14.13
C ILE A 29 6.42 7.85 -13.62
N GLY A 30 6.21 9.15 -13.83
CA GLY A 30 5.00 9.86 -13.43
C GLY A 30 3.74 9.27 -14.06
N ASN A 31 3.84 8.82 -15.31
CA ASN A 31 2.75 8.20 -16.07
C ASN A 31 2.62 6.68 -15.85
N SER A 32 3.55 6.06 -15.13
CA SER A 32 3.52 4.63 -14.85
C SER A 32 2.31 4.23 -14.01
N VAL A 33 1.92 2.95 -14.13
CA VAL A 33 0.80 2.38 -13.35
C VAL A 33 1.00 2.57 -11.83
N PRO A 34 2.19 2.27 -11.24
CA PRO A 34 2.42 2.50 -9.81
C PRO A 34 2.23 3.96 -9.38
N SER A 35 2.76 4.93 -10.15
CA SER A 35 2.62 6.36 -9.83
C SER A 35 1.17 6.83 -9.87
N ARG A 36 0.41 6.41 -10.90
CA ARG A 36 -1.01 6.73 -11.02
C ARG A 36 -1.85 6.11 -9.89
N LEU A 37 -1.54 4.88 -9.49
CA LEU A 37 -2.18 4.23 -8.35
C LEU A 37 -1.84 4.94 -7.03
N SER A 38 -0.59 5.35 -6.84
CA SER A 38 -0.16 6.13 -5.67
C SER A 38 -0.91 7.46 -5.57
N GLN A 39 -0.99 8.22 -6.66
CA GLN A 39 -1.75 9.47 -6.72
C GLN A 39 -3.24 9.25 -6.43
N ARG A 40 -3.85 8.19 -6.97
CA ARG A 40 -5.25 7.86 -6.66
C ARG A 40 -5.44 7.57 -5.19
N ARG A 41 -4.55 6.80 -4.56
CA ARG A 41 -4.61 6.50 -3.11
C ARG A 41 -4.48 7.74 -2.24
N GLN A 42 -3.64 8.71 -2.64
CA GLN A 42 -3.53 9.98 -1.92
C GLN A 42 -4.80 10.83 -2.00
N LYS A 43 -5.61 10.68 -3.05
CA LYS A 43 -6.89 11.38 -3.24
C LYS A 43 -8.08 10.71 -2.57
N ILE A 44 -7.88 9.56 -1.92
CA ILE A 44 -8.93 8.90 -1.14
C ILE A 44 -9.07 9.69 0.16
N GLU A 45 -10.07 10.56 0.22
CA GLU A 45 -10.39 11.36 1.42
C GLU A 45 -10.96 10.47 2.53
N ASP A 46 -11.85 9.55 2.17
CA ASP A 46 -12.52 8.65 3.12
C ASP A 46 -11.82 7.31 3.22
N ARG A 47 -10.75 7.27 4.00
CA ARG A 47 -10.13 6.00 4.39
C ARG A 47 -11.03 5.27 5.37
N VAL A 48 -11.25 3.99 5.10
CA VAL A 48 -12.12 3.10 5.90
C VAL A 48 -11.29 2.22 6.85
N PRO A 49 -11.89 1.71 7.95
CA PRO A 49 -11.25 0.73 8.81
C PRO A 49 -10.76 -0.50 8.02
N LEU A 50 -9.60 -1.04 8.42
CA LEU A 50 -8.98 -2.16 7.71
C LEU A 50 -9.84 -3.44 7.74
N LEU A 51 -10.59 -3.65 8.82
CA LEU A 51 -11.49 -4.80 8.92
C LEU A 51 -12.60 -4.75 7.88
N ASP A 52 -13.23 -3.59 7.68
CA ASP A 52 -14.31 -3.40 6.71
C ASP A 52 -13.82 -3.72 5.30
N LEU A 53 -12.60 -3.27 4.96
CA LEU A 53 -11.95 -3.61 3.70
C LEU A 53 -11.74 -5.13 3.53
N PHE A 54 -11.38 -5.84 4.60
CA PHE A 54 -11.22 -7.31 4.54
C PHE A 54 -12.55 -8.03 4.32
N LEU A 55 -13.63 -7.54 4.92
CA LEU A 55 -14.97 -8.09 4.77
C LEU A 55 -15.54 -7.82 3.38
N ASP A 56 -15.49 -6.57 2.92
CA ASP A 56 -16.00 -6.15 1.61
C ASP A 56 -15.27 -6.82 0.45
N HIS A 57 -13.97 -7.06 0.63
CA HIS A 57 -13.14 -7.69 -0.39
C HIS A 57 -12.85 -9.15 -0.05
N SER A 58 -13.63 -9.77 0.85
CA SER A 58 -13.47 -11.17 1.30
C SER A 58 -13.53 -12.17 0.12
N GLU A 59 -14.28 -11.82 -0.92
CA GLU A 59 -14.51 -12.65 -2.11
C GLU A 59 -13.54 -12.36 -3.27
N ALA A 60 -12.64 -11.38 -3.15
CA ALA A 60 -11.74 -11.04 -4.24
C ALA A 60 -10.79 -12.20 -4.59
N ILE A 61 -10.82 -12.65 -5.86
CA ILE A 61 -10.09 -13.80 -6.37
C ILE A 61 -8.65 -13.41 -6.74
N CYS A 62 -7.88 -12.91 -5.77
CA CYS A 62 -6.46 -12.66 -5.96
C CYS A 62 -5.67 -13.97 -5.81
N THR A 63 -4.76 -14.23 -6.75
CA THR A 63 -3.92 -15.44 -6.79
C THR A 63 -2.90 -15.48 -5.64
N ASP A 64 -2.34 -14.33 -5.27
CA ASP A 64 -1.54 -14.17 -4.05
C ASP A 64 -2.37 -13.44 -2.99
N GLN A 65 -2.65 -14.11 -1.87
CA GLN A 65 -3.34 -13.50 -0.74
C GLN A 65 -2.59 -12.27 -0.22
N ARG A 66 -1.25 -12.24 -0.26
CA ARG A 66 -0.44 -11.11 0.23
C ARG A 66 -0.63 -9.85 -0.62
N ASP A 67 -0.82 -9.99 -1.92
CA ASP A 67 -1.10 -8.86 -2.81
C ASP A 67 -2.48 -8.27 -2.55
N ARG A 68 -3.44 -9.15 -2.26
CA ARG A 68 -4.79 -8.75 -1.84
C ARG A 68 -4.74 -7.88 -0.59
N PHE A 69 -4.04 -8.33 0.46
CA PHE A 69 -3.95 -7.59 1.72
C PHE A 69 -3.12 -6.31 1.58
N SER A 70 -1.93 -6.39 0.98
CA SER A 70 -1.06 -5.21 0.81
C SER A 70 -1.75 -4.08 0.04
N GLY A 71 -2.61 -4.43 -0.93
CA GLY A 71 -3.48 -3.48 -1.61
C GLY A 71 -4.45 -2.77 -0.65
N LEU A 72 -5.16 -3.52 0.19
CA LEU A 72 -6.15 -2.99 1.14
C LEU A 72 -5.52 -2.10 2.22
N TYR A 73 -4.31 -2.42 2.67
CA TYR A 73 -3.58 -1.59 3.64
C TYR A 73 -3.37 -0.15 3.14
N SER A 74 -3.17 0.01 1.84
CA SER A 74 -3.00 1.35 1.25
C SER A 74 -4.28 2.19 1.21
N LEU A 75 -5.44 1.56 1.43
CA LEU A 75 -6.77 2.17 1.44
C LEU A 75 -7.28 2.37 2.88
N ALA A 76 -6.67 1.69 3.85
CA ALA A 76 -7.09 1.71 5.23
C ALA A 76 -6.67 2.99 5.97
N LYS A 77 -7.39 3.33 7.04
CA LYS A 77 -6.99 4.38 7.98
C LYS A 77 -5.58 4.11 8.53
N ASP A 78 -4.77 5.17 8.64
CA ASP A 78 -3.37 5.09 9.12
C ASP A 78 -3.23 4.46 10.51
N CYS A 79 -4.23 4.65 11.37
CA CYS A 79 -4.25 4.05 12.70
C CYS A 79 -4.36 2.52 12.64
N CYS A 80 -5.10 1.97 11.65
CA CYS A 80 -5.18 0.54 11.43
C CYS A 80 -3.84 -0.01 10.95
N THR A 81 -3.24 0.59 9.92
CA THR A 81 -2.01 0.08 9.31
C THR A 81 -0.81 0.11 10.27
N LYS A 82 -0.76 1.10 11.16
CA LYS A 82 0.23 1.19 12.24
C LYS A 82 0.02 0.13 13.33
N ALA A 83 -1.23 -0.14 13.69
CA ALA A 83 -1.55 -1.10 14.75
C ALA A 83 -1.44 -2.55 14.28
N THR A 84 -1.66 -2.80 12.99
CA THR A 84 -1.64 -4.14 12.42
C THR A 84 -0.67 -4.25 11.25
N PRO A 85 0.65 -4.13 11.44
CA PRO A 85 1.59 -4.08 10.31
C PRO A 85 1.45 -5.27 9.34
N ALA A 86 1.52 -4.99 8.05
CA ALA A 86 1.54 -6.02 7.01
C ALA A 86 2.89 -6.75 7.04
N GLU A 87 3.00 -7.78 7.88
CA GLU A 87 4.21 -8.60 8.00
C GLU A 87 4.05 -9.88 7.18
N CYS A 88 4.96 -10.11 6.23
CA CYS A 88 4.95 -11.31 5.38
C CYS A 88 5.10 -12.65 6.12
N ARG A 89 5.43 -12.63 7.42
CA ARG A 89 5.57 -13.82 8.26
C ARG A 89 4.28 -14.21 8.98
N LYS A 90 3.31 -13.28 9.08
CA LYS A 90 2.04 -13.53 9.75
C LYS A 90 1.10 -14.26 8.81
N SER A 91 0.40 -15.25 9.35
CA SER A 91 -0.68 -15.92 8.66
C SER A 91 -1.85 -14.96 8.45
N LEU A 92 -2.68 -15.27 7.45
CA LEU A 92 -3.91 -14.53 7.19
C LEU A 92 -4.79 -14.42 8.44
N PHE A 93 -4.94 -15.53 9.16
CA PHE A 93 -5.76 -15.60 10.35
C PHE A 93 -5.26 -14.64 11.44
N GLU A 94 -3.95 -14.55 11.65
CA GLU A 94 -3.36 -13.61 12.61
C GLU A 94 -3.60 -12.16 12.19
N THR A 95 -3.42 -11.85 10.90
CA THR A 95 -3.67 -10.50 10.38
C THR A 95 -5.12 -10.07 10.56
N ILE A 96 -6.08 -10.93 10.21
CA ILE A 96 -7.51 -10.63 10.39
C ILE A 96 -7.84 -10.49 11.88
N SER A 97 -7.33 -11.39 12.73
CA SER A 97 -7.58 -11.35 14.17
C SER A 97 -7.09 -10.04 14.81
N MET A 98 -5.90 -9.58 14.42
CA MET A 98 -5.37 -8.30 14.87
C MET A 98 -6.21 -7.11 14.36
N ALA A 99 -6.63 -7.13 13.10
CA ALA A 99 -7.50 -6.09 12.53
C ALA A 99 -8.85 -6.03 13.23
N LEU A 100 -9.43 -7.20 13.56
CA LEU A 100 -10.67 -7.34 14.30
C LEU A 100 -10.57 -6.74 15.71
N LEU A 101 -9.55 -7.14 16.47
CA LEU A 101 -9.30 -6.62 17.82
C LEU A 101 -9.11 -5.09 17.81
N TYR A 102 -8.31 -4.60 16.86
CA TYR A 102 -8.07 -3.16 16.75
C TYR A 102 -9.35 -2.41 16.39
N HIS A 103 -10.12 -2.91 15.44
CA HIS A 103 -11.39 -2.32 15.01
C HIS A 103 -12.36 -2.16 16.18
N PHE A 104 -12.60 -3.21 16.98
CA PHE A 104 -13.47 -3.11 18.16
C PHE A 104 -12.96 -2.16 19.23
N SER A 105 -11.63 -2.01 19.37
CA SER A 105 -11.06 -1.12 20.38
C SER A 105 -11.03 0.36 19.98
N ARG A 106 -11.11 0.68 18.68
CA ARG A 106 -10.81 2.04 18.16
C ARG A 106 -11.75 2.60 17.10
N HIS A 107 -12.52 1.75 16.41
CA HIS A 107 -13.35 2.14 15.27
C HIS A 107 -14.83 1.86 15.46
N VAL A 108 -15.16 1.01 16.43
CA VAL A 108 -16.53 0.75 16.81
C VAL A 108 -16.95 1.77 17.87
N ASP A 109 -17.92 2.62 17.53
CA ASP A 109 -18.66 3.35 18.54
C ASP A 109 -19.51 2.35 19.33
N LYS A 110 -19.46 2.41 20.67
CA LYS A 110 -20.20 1.49 21.56
C LYS A 110 -21.71 1.44 21.27
N ILE A 111 -22.24 2.46 20.60
CA ILE A 111 -23.65 2.62 20.24
C ILE A 111 -23.98 1.85 18.95
N GLU A 112 -23.12 1.85 17.94
CA GLU A 112 -23.39 1.17 16.65
C GLU A 112 -23.44 -0.37 16.79
N VAL A 113 -22.78 -0.94 17.80
CA VAL A 113 -22.86 -2.39 18.09
C VAL A 113 -24.25 -2.80 18.56
N LEU A 114 -24.93 -1.92 19.29
CA LEU A 114 -26.25 -2.20 19.87
C LEU A 114 -27.38 -2.07 18.85
N GLU A 115 -27.14 -1.41 17.72
CA GLU A 115 -28.16 -1.22 16.67
C GLU A 115 -28.03 -2.23 15.52
N LYS A 116 -26.89 -2.90 15.38
CA LYS A 116 -26.63 -3.84 14.27
C LYS A 116 -26.86 -5.32 14.63
N TYR A 117 -27.22 -5.63 15.87
CA TYR A 117 -27.56 -6.97 16.40
C TYR A 117 -28.72 -6.90 17.39
#